data_AF-A0A0V0GGC1-F1
#
_entry.id   AF-A0A0V0GGC1-F1
#
_cell.length_a   1.000
_cell.length_b   1.000
_cell.length_c   1.000
_cell.angle_alpha   90.00
_cell.angle_beta   90.00
_cell.angle_gamma   90.00
#
_symmetry.space_group_name_H-M   'P 1'
#
loop_
_entity.id
_entity.type
_entity.pdbx_description
1 polymer ?
#
loop_
_entity_poly.entity_id
_entity_poly.type
_entity_poly.pdbx_seq_one_letter_code
_entity_poly.pdbx_strand_id
1 'polypeptide(L)'
;MGKYVVKKQKDPGERNRLWLTKDFEEVMINNTGTKAVEAIWVPNFNRSRFSKEAMTIMQSLRILCIHDSNCLNGSIEYLPNSLRCFVWSNYPCESLPENFE
;
A
#
# COMPACT_ATOMS: atom_id res chain seq x y z
N MET A 1 -6.61 18.60 12.84
CA MET A 1 -6.22 17.85 14.06
C MET A 1 -6.35 16.32 13.94
N GLY A 2 -6.51 15.71 12.75
CA GLY A 2 -6.78 14.27 12.60
C GLY A 2 -5.58 13.33 12.34
N LYS A 3 -4.36 13.84 12.12
CA LYS A 3 -3.18 13.01 11.79
C LYS A 3 -2.50 12.35 13.02
N TYR A 4 -2.72 12.88 14.22
CA TYR A 4 -1.96 12.48 15.42
C TYR A 4 -2.74 11.59 16.40
N VAL A 5 -4.08 11.64 16.38
CA VAL A 5 -4.91 10.89 17.35
C VAL A 5 -4.91 9.38 17.07
N VAL A 6 -4.70 8.96 15.81
CA VAL A 6 -4.69 7.54 15.40
C VAL A 6 -3.33 6.87 15.68
N LYS A 7 -2.29 7.64 15.97
CA LYS A 7 -0.91 7.12 16.05
C LYS A 7 -0.62 6.29 17.33
N LYS A 8 -1.56 6.24 18.30
CA LYS A 8 -1.17 6.01 19.69
C LYS A 8 -1.16 4.57 20.20
N GLN A 9 -1.74 3.56 19.52
CA GLN A 9 -1.85 2.22 20.16
C GLN A 9 -1.79 0.97 19.26
N LYS A 10 -1.79 1.08 17.93
CA LYS A 10 -1.80 -0.11 17.06
C LYS A 10 -0.52 -0.25 16.25
N ASP A 11 -0.08 -1.49 16.06
CA ASP A 11 0.97 -1.84 15.11
C ASP A 11 0.60 -1.32 13.72
N PRO A 12 1.58 -0.91 12.89
CA PRO A 12 1.34 -0.35 11.57
C PRO A 12 0.29 -1.11 10.76
N GLY A 13 0.40 -2.44 10.68
CA GLY A 13 -0.50 -3.30 9.89
C GLY A 13 -1.94 -3.39 10.41
N GLU A 14 -2.19 -2.98 11.66
CA GLU A 14 -3.53 -2.99 12.29
C GLU A 14 -4.22 -1.62 12.25
N ARG A 15 -3.59 -0.64 11.59
CA ARG A 15 -4.15 0.70 11.42
C ARG A 15 -4.99 0.74 10.15
N ASN A 16 -6.13 1.42 10.24
CA ASN A 16 -6.95 1.64 9.04
C ASN A 16 -6.28 2.48 7.98
N ARG A 17 -5.27 3.30 8.36
CA ARG A 17 -4.61 4.21 7.44
C ARG A 17 -3.10 4.24 7.66
N LEU A 18 -2.34 4.06 6.58
CA LEU A 18 -0.89 4.19 6.53
C LEU A 18 -0.51 5.48 5.80
N TRP A 19 0.15 6.40 6.50
CA TRP A 19 0.53 7.73 5.97
C TRP A 19 2.05 7.94 5.94
N LEU A 20 2.78 7.09 6.65
CA LEU A 20 4.23 7.18 6.78
C LEU A 20 4.83 6.10 5.91
N THR A 21 5.77 6.50 5.04
CA THR A 21 6.52 5.57 4.20
C THR A 21 7.15 4.45 5.01
N LYS A 22 7.71 4.76 6.19
CA LYS A 22 8.31 3.77 7.07
C LYS A 22 7.32 2.70 7.53
N ASP A 23 6.13 3.11 7.97
CA ASP A 23 5.08 2.19 8.41
C ASP A 23 4.61 1.30 7.25
N PHE A 24 4.48 1.87 6.05
CA PHE A 24 4.09 1.13 4.85
C PHE A 24 5.15 0.12 4.43
N GLU A 25 6.43 0.52 4.40
CA GLU A 25 7.55 -0.37 4.08
C GLU A 25 7.69 -1.48 5.11
N GLU A 26 7.51 -1.20 6.40
CA GLU A 26 7.50 -2.21 7.46
C GLU A 26 6.36 -3.22 7.26
N VAL A 27 5.16 -2.74 6.93
CA VAL A 27 4.00 -3.58 6.63
C VAL A 27 4.24 -4.47 5.41
N MET A 28 4.83 -3.92 4.35
CA MET A 28 5.10 -4.65 3.14
C MET A 28 6.22 -5.67 3.30
N ILE A 29 7.36 -5.30 3.90
CA ILE A 29 8.51 -6.20 4.07
C ILE A 29 8.16 -7.36 5.00
N ASN A 30 7.44 -7.08 6.09
CA ASN A 30 7.14 -8.09 7.10
C ASN A 30 5.80 -8.81 6.87
N ASN A 31 5.05 -8.45 5.83
CA ASN A 31 3.71 -8.99 5.55
C ASN A 31 2.75 -8.87 6.75
N THR A 32 2.85 -7.80 7.53
CA THR A 32 2.05 -7.60 8.75
C THR A 32 0.74 -6.86 8.49
N GLY A 33 0.46 -6.47 7.25
CA GLY A 33 -0.77 -5.80 6.87
C GLY A 33 -1.97 -6.69 7.13
N THR A 34 -3.06 -6.13 7.66
CA THR A 34 -4.28 -6.89 7.94
C THR A 34 -5.48 -6.33 7.18
N LYS A 35 -6.62 -7.00 7.32
CA LYS A 35 -7.92 -6.50 6.80
C LYS A 35 -8.36 -5.18 7.43
N ALA A 36 -7.67 -4.71 8.48
CA ALA A 36 -7.93 -3.38 9.04
C ALA A 36 -7.48 -2.27 8.09
N VAL A 37 -6.43 -2.49 7.28
CA VAL A 37 -5.87 -1.46 6.40
C VAL A 37 -6.84 -1.14 5.26
N GLU A 38 -7.32 0.10 5.23
CA GLU A 38 -8.29 0.58 4.22
C GLU A 38 -7.70 1.65 3.31
N ALA A 39 -6.67 2.38 3.77
CA ALA A 39 -6.06 3.45 2.99
C ALA A 39 -4.55 3.52 3.18
N ILE A 40 -3.84 3.64 2.07
CA ILE A 40 -2.40 3.83 2.04
C ILE A 40 -2.13 5.10 1.24
N TRP A 41 -1.42 6.02 1.87
CA TRP A 41 -0.98 7.26 1.26
C TRP A 41 0.48 7.48 1.63
N VAL A 42 1.38 7.35 0.66
CA VAL A 42 2.81 7.55 0.87
C VAL A 42 3.38 8.53 -0.15
N PRO A 43 4.17 9.52 0.31
CA PRO A 43 4.75 10.52 -0.58
C PRO A 43 5.87 9.94 -1.44
N ASN A 44 6.61 8.97 -0.92
CA ASN A 44 7.68 8.29 -1.61
C ASN A 44 7.69 6.81 -1.24
N PHE A 45 8.14 5.96 -2.16
CA PHE A 45 8.21 4.52 -1.93
C PHE A 45 9.29 3.87 -2.79
N ASN A 46 10.10 3.01 -2.16
CA ASN A 46 10.99 2.13 -2.90
C ASN A 46 10.27 0.84 -3.28
N ARG A 47 10.01 0.66 -4.57
CA ARG A 47 9.30 -0.50 -5.14
C ARG A 47 9.92 -1.85 -4.79
N SER A 48 11.23 -1.92 -4.53
CA SER A 48 11.88 -3.17 -4.07
C SER A 48 11.32 -3.70 -2.74
N ARG A 49 10.61 -2.86 -2.00
CA ARG A 49 9.94 -3.20 -0.74
C ARG A 49 8.47 -3.56 -0.93
N PHE A 50 7.98 -3.67 -2.16
CA PHE A 50 6.60 -4.04 -2.44
C PHE A 50 6.41 -5.55 -2.31
N SER A 51 5.43 -5.96 -1.50
CA SER A 51 5.10 -7.35 -1.28
C SER A 51 3.72 -7.68 -1.84
N LYS A 52 3.66 -8.73 -2.67
CA LYS A 52 2.41 -9.29 -3.17
C LYS A 52 1.61 -9.90 -2.03
N GLU A 53 2.28 -10.61 -1.13
CA GLU A 53 1.68 -11.30 0.01
C GLU A 53 1.02 -10.30 0.96
N ALA A 54 1.67 -9.17 1.23
CA ALA A 54 1.06 -8.12 2.04
C ALA A 54 -0.22 -7.57 1.39
N MET A 55 -0.21 -7.35 0.06
CA MET A 55 -1.37 -6.85 -0.67
C MET A 55 -2.54 -7.86 -0.71
N THR A 56 -2.27 -9.17 -0.79
CA THR A 56 -3.33 -10.19 -0.77
C THR A 56 -4.01 -10.33 0.60
N ILE A 57 -3.31 -10.00 1.69
CA ILE A 57 -3.87 -10.00 3.05
C ILE A 57 -4.76 -8.76 3.28
N MET A 58 -4.36 -7.59 2.77
CA MET A 58 -5.07 -6.31 2.92
C MET A 58 -6.30 -6.19 2.00
N GLN A 59 -7.22 -7.15 2.10
CA GLN A 59 -8.42 -7.26 1.25
C GLN A 59 -9.42 -6.10 1.42
N SER A 60 -9.31 -5.30 2.47
CA SER A 60 -10.17 -4.13 2.70
C SER A 60 -9.58 -2.83 2.13
N LEU A 61 -8.43 -2.90 1.45
CA LEU A 61 -7.73 -1.72 0.94
C LEU A 61 -8.52 -1.02 -0.17
N ARG A 62 -8.99 0.20 0.11
CA ARG A 62 -9.83 0.98 -0.81
C ARG A 62 -9.08 2.13 -1.47
N ILE A 63 -8.00 2.62 -0.86
CA ILE A 63 -7.23 3.76 -1.37
C ILE A 63 -5.76 3.39 -1.36
N LEU A 64 -5.11 3.51 -2.52
CA LEU A 64 -3.66 3.40 -2.66
C LEU A 64 -3.14 4.61 -3.42
N CYS A 65 -2.38 5.46 -2.71
CA CYS A 65 -1.75 6.65 -3.25
C CYS A 65 -0.24 6.61 -3.02
N ILE A 66 0.53 6.54 -4.11
CA ILE A 66 1.99 6.54 -4.12
C ILE A 66 2.45 7.66 -5.08
N HIS A 67 2.99 8.75 -4.54
CA HIS A 67 3.31 9.96 -5.33
C HIS A 67 4.67 9.93 -6.00
N ASP A 68 5.63 9.22 -5.44
CA ASP A 68 6.95 9.04 -6.01
C ASP A 68 7.38 7.61 -5.78
N SER A 69 7.70 6.91 -6.86
CA SER A 69 8.26 5.57 -6.77
C SER A 69 9.52 5.48 -7.61
N ASN A 70 10.61 5.06 -6.94
CA ASN A 70 11.88 4.77 -7.60
C ASN A 70 11.75 3.42 -8.29
N CYS A 71 11.10 3.42 -9.45
CA CYS A 71 10.70 2.24 -10.16
C CYS A 71 11.39 2.17 -11.52
N LEU A 72 12.44 1.35 -11.63
CA LEU A 72 13.24 1.23 -12.86
C LEU A 72 12.90 -0.03 -13.69
N ASN A 73 12.23 -1.04 -13.10
CA ASN A 73 11.68 -2.19 -13.82
C ASN A 73 10.84 -3.11 -12.90
N GLY A 74 9.82 -3.77 -13.47
CA GLY A 74 9.25 -5.04 -13.00
C GLY A 74 7.72 -5.14 -13.00
N SER A 75 7.20 -6.31 -12.64
CA SER A 75 5.76 -6.64 -12.63
C SER A 75 5.11 -6.46 -11.24
N ILE A 76 3.89 -5.90 -11.21
CA ILE A 76 3.00 -5.97 -10.03
C ILE A 76 2.02 -7.11 -10.29
N GLU A 77 2.07 -8.13 -9.44
CA GLU A 77 1.31 -9.36 -9.66
C GLU A 77 -0.08 -9.36 -9.02
N TYR A 78 -0.34 -8.44 -8.10
CA TYR A 78 -1.60 -8.38 -7.39
C TYR A 78 -1.92 -6.97 -6.90
N LEU A 79 -3.15 -6.56 -7.13
CA LEU A 79 -3.80 -5.44 -6.47
C LEU A 79 -5.17 -5.92 -5.95
N PRO A 80 -5.59 -5.51 -4.75
CA PRO A 80 -6.87 -5.94 -4.20
C PRO A 80 -8.05 -5.26 -4.92
N ASN A 81 -9.02 -6.04 -5.40
CA ASN A 81 -10.23 -5.55 -6.11
C ASN A 81 -11.14 -4.67 -5.24
N SER A 82 -10.86 -4.53 -3.94
CA SER A 82 -11.53 -3.56 -3.08
C SER A 82 -11.07 -2.12 -3.30
N LEU A 83 -10.00 -1.91 -4.09
CA LEU A 83 -9.51 -0.59 -4.45
C LEU A 83 -10.58 0.21 -5.19
N ARG A 84 -10.83 1.42 -4.71
CA ARG A 84 -11.74 2.40 -5.32
C ARG A 84 -11.02 3.66 -5.78
N CYS A 85 -9.80 3.87 -5.28
CA CYS A 85 -8.94 4.97 -5.67
C CYS A 85 -7.50 4.47 -5.76
N PHE A 86 -6.93 4.61 -6.95
CA PHE A 86 -5.57 4.17 -7.25
C PHE A 86 -4.83 5.34 -7.92
N VAL A 87 -3.78 5.82 -7.25
CA VAL A 87 -2.87 6.84 -7.78
C VAL A 87 -1.46 6.34 -7.53
N TRP A 88 -0.72 6.09 -8.60
CA TRP A 88 0.67 5.65 -8.49
C TRP A 88 1.51 6.34 -9.56
N SER A 89 2.32 7.32 -9.15
CA SER A 89 3.22 8.02 -10.08
C SER A 89 4.42 7.15 -10.44
N ASN A 90 4.82 7.18 -11.71
CA ASN A 90 5.86 6.31 -12.27
C ASN A 90 5.54 4.81 -12.06
N TYR A 91 4.25 4.46 -12.22
CA TYR A 91 3.80 3.08 -12.11
C TYR A 91 4.59 2.17 -13.09
N PRO A 92 5.19 1.06 -12.61
CA PRO A 92 6.13 0.26 -13.39
C PRO A 92 5.54 -0.48 -14.60
N CYS A 93 4.24 -0.77 -14.57
CA CYS A 93 3.62 -1.68 -15.53
C CYS A 93 2.80 -0.89 -16.53
N GLU A 94 2.72 -1.38 -17.77
CA GLU A 94 1.92 -0.76 -18.83
C GLU A 94 0.41 -0.90 -18.56
N SER A 95 0.03 -1.93 -17.81
CA SER A 95 -1.36 -2.22 -17.43
C SER A 95 -1.48 -2.60 -15.95
N LEU A 96 -2.72 -2.60 -15.46
CA LEU A 96 -3.07 -3.19 -14.17
C LEU A 96 -2.89 -4.73 -14.22
N PRO A 97 -2.74 -5.39 -13.06
CA PRO A 97 -2.65 -6.85 -12.99
C PRO A 97 -3.88 -7.50 -13.65
N GLU A 98 -3.69 -8.63 -14.35
CA GLU A 98 -4.77 -9.31 -15.09
C GLU A 98 -5.97 -9.73 -14.23
N ASN A 99 -5.73 -9.96 -12.94
CA ASN A 99 -6.73 -10.37 -11.96
C ASN A 99 -7.46 -9.19 -11.28
N PHE A 100 -7.16 -7.96 -11.68
CA PHE A 100 -7.78 -6.75 -11.15
C PHE A 100 -9.07 -6.43 -11.92
N GLU A 101 -10.20 -6.44 -11.20
CA GLU A 101 -11.55 -6.15 -11.72
C GLU A 101 -12.11 -4.81 -11.23
#